data_AF-A0A2M8S9T6-F1
#
_entry.id   AF-A0A2M8S9T6-F1
#
_cell.length_a   1.000
_cell.length_b   1.000
_cell.length_c   1.000
_cell.angle_alpha   90.00
_cell.angle_beta   90.00
_cell.angle_gamma   90.00
#
_symmetry.space_group_name_H-M   'P 1'
#
loop_
_entity.id
_entity.type
_entity.pdbx_description
1 polymer ?
#
loop_
_entity_poly.entity_id
_entity_poly.type
_entity_poly.pdbx_seq_one_letter_code
_entity_poly.pdbx_strand_id
1 'polypeptide(L)' 'LYDEYQVEVPLIQWQDRKFVRISIQGYNTQRDVEALLEALGEIL' A
#
# COMPACT_ATOMS: atom_id res chain seq x y z
N LEU A 1 -8.11 -3.91 1.60
CA LEU A 1 -6.68 -3.88 1.98
C LEU A 1 -6.50 -4.39 3.40
N TYR A 2 -7.05 -3.72 4.42
CA TYR A 2 -6.76 -4.12 5.81
C TYR A 2 -7.30 -5.49 6.20
N ASP A 3 -8.59 -5.78 5.98
CA ASP A 3 -9.17 -7.05 6.44
C ASP A 3 -8.47 -8.29 5.85
N GLU A 4 -8.18 -8.25 4.55
CA GLU A 4 -7.59 -9.37 3.80
C GLU A 4 -6.04 -9.43 3.88
N TYR A 5 -5.36 -8.28 3.77
CA TYR A 5 -3.89 -8.23 3.65
C TYR A 5 -3.21 -7.57 4.84
N GLN A 6 -3.97 -7.03 5.80
CA GLN A 6 -3.46 -6.26 6.94
C GLN A 6 -2.59 -5.05 6.51
N VAL A 7 -2.89 -4.50 5.33
CA VAL A 7 -2.22 -3.33 4.76
C VAL A 7 -3.07 -2.08 4.98
N GLU A 8 -2.47 -1.08 5.63
CA GLU A 8 -3.02 0.27 5.70
C GLU A 8 -2.06 1.23 5.00
N VAL A 9 -2.59 2.02 4.06
CA VAL A 9 -1.81 3.00 3.28
C VAL A 9 -2.56 4.33 3.19
N PRO A 10 -1.89 5.47 3.40
CA PRO A 10 -2.51 6.77 3.18
C PRO A 10 -2.85 6.98 1.70
N LEU A 11 -4.05 7.46 1.44
CA LEU A 11 -4.42 8.01 0.14
C LEU A 11 -4.22 9.53 0.16
N ILE A 12 -3.51 10.03 -0.84
CA ILE A 12 -3.34 11.47 -1.03
C ILE A 12 -4.05 11.89 -2.32
N GLN A 13 -4.69 13.05 -2.28
CA GLN A 13 -5.19 13.74 -3.47
C GLN A 13 -4.14 14.77 -3.88
N TRP A 14 -3.67 14.73 -5.12
CA TRP A 14 -2.81 15.76 -5.69
C TRP A 14 -3.36 16.18 -7.05
N GLN A 15 -3.75 17.46 -7.14
CA GLN A 15 -4.59 17.96 -8.23
C GLN A 15 -5.85 17.08 -8.36
N ASP A 16 -6.24 16.69 -9.58
CA ASP A 16 -7.42 15.85 -9.85
C ASP A 16 -7.11 14.34 -9.84
N ARG A 17 -6.01 13.93 -9.21
CA ARG A 17 -5.60 12.51 -9.16
C ARG A 17 -5.40 12.01 -7.72
N LYS A 18 -5.81 10.76 -7.49
CA LYS A 18 -5.57 10.02 -6.24
C LYS A 18 -4.28 9.23 -6.37
N PHE A 19 -3.49 9.23 -5.31
CA PHE A 19 -2.25 8.46 -5.20
C PHE A 19 -2.23 7.67 -3.90
N VAL A 20 -1.67 6.47 -3.96
CA VAL A 20 -1.31 5.69 -2.78
C VAL A 20 0.07 6.15 -2.32
N ARG A 21 0.20 6.59 -1.06
CA ARG A 21 1.49 6.95 -0.49
C ARG A 21 2.08 5.75 0.24
N ILE A 22 3.18 5.21 -0.29
CA ILE A 22 3.90 4.10 0.34
C ILE A 22 5.00 4.66 1.25
N SER A 23 5.22 4.04 2.40
CA SER A 23 6.31 4.37 3.31
C SER A 23 7.07 3.10 3.67
N ILE A 24 8.32 3.00 3.23
CA ILE A 24 9.22 1.87 3.51
C ILE A 24 10.31 2.35 4.46
N GLN A 25 10.60 1.56 5.48
CA GLN A 25 11.56 1.82 6.54
C GLN A 25 12.38 0.57 6.85
N GLY A 26 13.45 0.72 7.62
CA GLY A 26 14.34 -0.39 7.98
C GLY A 26 13.68 -1.51 8.81
N TYR A 27 12.49 -1.28 9.36
CA TYR A 27 11.70 -2.28 10.07
C TYR A 27 10.72 -3.05 9.17
N ASN A 28 10.53 -2.64 7.91
CA ASN A 28 9.75 -3.42 6.97
C ASN A 28 10.58 -4.59 6.44
N THR A 29 9.92 -5.73 6.29
CA THR A 29 10.48 -6.94 5.70
C THR A 29 10.08 -7.05 4.22
N GLN A 30 10.75 -7.93 3.48
CA GLN A 30 10.35 -8.24 2.10
C GLN A 30 8.89 -8.71 2.03
N ARG A 31 8.44 -9.50 3.01
CA ARG A 31 7.06 -10.02 3.07
C ARG A 31 6.03 -8.90 3.20
N ASP A 32 6.35 -7.83 3.91
CA ASP A 32 5.46 -6.67 4.06
C ASP A 32 5.27 -5.95 2.70
N VAL A 33 6.33 -5.90 1.88
CA VAL A 33 6.27 -5.31 0.53
C VAL A 33 5.51 -6.22 -0.43
N GLU A 34 5.72 -7.54 -0.35
CA GLU A 34 4.99 -8.52 -1.16
C GLU A 34 3.49 -8.47 -0.90
N ALA A 35 3.07 -8.42 0.37
CA ALA A 35 1.66 -8.27 0.75
C ALA A 35 1.05 -6.97 0.20
N LEU A 36 1.80 -5.86 0.21
CA LEU A 36 1.36 -4.60 -0.39
C LEU A 36 1.17 -4.73 -1.92
N LEU A 37 2.11 -5.37 -2.61
CA LEU A 37 2.06 -5.53 -4.07
C LEU A 37 0.91 -6.42 -4.51
N GLU A 38 0.70 -7.54 -3.83
CA GLU A 38 -0.43 -8.44 -4.08
C GLU A 38 -1.76 -7.70 -3.90
N ALA A 39 -1.92 -7.01 -2.78
CA ALA A 39 -3.15 -6.29 -2.46
C ALA A 39 -3.44 -5.13 -3.44
N LEU A 40 -2.40 -4.43 -3.93
CA LEU A 40 -2.57 -3.40 -4.96
C LEU A 40 -2.86 -3.99 -6.34
N GLY A 41 -2.28 -5.15 -6.66
CA GLY A 41 -2.52 -5.85 -7.93
C GLY A 41 -3.93 -6.36 -8.11
N GLU A 42 -4.66 -6.63 -7.01
CA GLU A 42 -6.08 -7.04 -7.09
C GLU A 42 -7.06 -5.86 -7.21
N ILE A 43 -6.67 -4.68 -6.75
CA ILE A 43 -7.58 -3.52 -6.64
C ILE A 43 -7.46 -2.56 -7.83
N LEU A 44 -6.34 -2.58 -8.55
CA LEU A 44 -6.03 -1.68 -9.68
C LEU A 44 -6.24 -2.37 -11.02
#